data_AF-A0A813S836-F1
#
_entry.id   AF-A0A813S836-F1
#
_cell.length_a   1.000
_cell.length_b   1.000
_cell.length_c   1.000
_cell.angle_alpha   90.00
_cell.angle_beta   90.00
_cell.angle_gamma   90.00
#
_symmetry.space_group_name_H-M   'P 1'
#
loop_
_entity.id
_entity.type
_entity.pdbx_description
1 polymer ?
#
loop_
_entity_poly.entity_id
_entity_poly.type
_entity_poly.pdbx_seq_one_letter_code
_entity_poly.pdbx_strand_id
1 'polypeptide(L)'
;MTVLPFLDIKATPVQSLDTALSSRQSAPETALPPCSSTRLTSSKRVSITPIRIQTPKIKILPRSDTTLRHLPVPKSAAVQAHNGIWKPLIREPADYDYLWEPLQREDIRHQYDQYVPPQRLTTSRPDEPYRMSSRFETQDRHFHNYRRTQAMQQKQWNKDHIQYTIYPYSQIAERESYNKYMRTSLKEQIKEKIQFDKTERGRKNLECQSIIEKDRQDLEQYKQKQQQRAKYLLEFTTKNKELMENKWAHDRWNRVHQWHVERVILADDPINWSKTLT
;
A
#
# COMPACT_ATOMS: atom_id res chain seq x y z
N MET A 1 -32.39 -29.34 21.36
CA MET A 1 -32.50 -28.09 20.58
C MET A 1 -32.57 -26.94 21.59
N THR A 2 -31.43 -26.31 21.85
CA THR A 2 -31.30 -25.19 22.78
C THR A 2 -30.71 -24.03 22.00
N VAL A 3 -31.52 -22.98 21.83
CA VAL A 3 -31.21 -21.77 21.10
C VAL A 3 -30.48 -20.83 22.06
N LEU A 4 -29.23 -20.46 21.73
CA LEU A 4 -28.51 -19.40 22.44
C LEU A 4 -28.85 -18.04 21.79
N PRO A 5 -29.20 -17.00 22.57
CA PRO A 5 -29.43 -15.68 22.03
C PRO A 5 -28.12 -14.92 21.78
N PHE A 6 -28.13 -14.19 20.68
CA PHE A 6 -27.11 -13.24 20.23
C PHE A 6 -26.83 -12.18 21.30
N LEU A 7 -25.54 -11.97 21.59
CA LEU A 7 -25.05 -10.77 22.27
C LEU A 7 -24.27 -9.93 21.26
N ASP A 8 -24.96 -8.95 20.70
CA ASP A 8 -24.37 -7.83 19.95
C ASP A 8 -23.66 -6.89 20.93
N ILE A 9 -22.34 -6.98 21.00
CA ILE A 9 -21.52 -6.00 21.70
C ILE A 9 -21.09 -4.95 20.68
N LYS A 10 -21.77 -3.81 20.68
CA LYS A 10 -21.32 -2.59 20.01
C LYS A 10 -20.08 -2.07 20.75
N ALA A 11 -18.90 -2.30 20.19
CA ALA A 11 -17.65 -1.70 20.67
C ALA A 11 -17.61 -0.20 20.31
N THR A 12 -17.69 0.65 21.32
CA THR A 12 -17.29 2.06 21.23
C THR A 12 -15.78 2.17 21.47
N PRO A 13 -15.01 2.88 20.62
CA PRO A 13 -13.60 3.13 20.91
C PRO A 13 -13.47 4.27 21.93
N VAL A 14 -12.94 3.94 23.11
CA VAL A 14 -12.47 4.92 24.09
C VAL A 14 -11.15 5.51 23.59
N GLN A 15 -11.14 6.81 23.32
CA GLN A 15 -9.93 7.58 23.09
C GLN A 15 -9.23 7.83 24.42
N SER A 16 -8.05 7.25 24.64
CA SER A 16 -7.13 7.66 25.71
C SER A 16 -6.09 8.61 25.14
N LEU A 17 -6.23 9.88 25.51
CA LEU A 17 -5.17 10.90 25.44
C LEU A 17 -4.18 10.62 26.55
N ASP A 18 -2.97 10.16 26.21
CA ASP A 18 -1.84 10.24 27.13
C ASP A 18 -0.80 11.22 26.60
N THR A 19 -0.66 12.27 27.40
CA THR A 19 0.23 13.41 27.21
C THR A 19 1.61 13.04 27.73
N ALA A 20 2.62 13.54 27.02
CA ALA A 20 4.04 13.35 27.25
C ALA A 20 4.50 13.58 28.69
N LEU A 21 5.43 12.74 29.15
CA LEU A 21 6.46 13.14 30.09
C LEU A 21 7.85 12.75 29.59
N SER A 22 8.60 13.81 29.34
CA SER A 22 10.04 13.90 29.16
C SER A 22 10.80 13.13 30.25
N SER A 23 11.71 12.26 29.84
CA SER A 23 12.84 11.85 30.69
C SER A 23 14.10 11.74 29.83
N ARG A 24 14.88 12.81 29.91
CA ARG A 24 16.28 12.90 29.50
C ARG A 24 17.08 11.95 30.38
N GLN A 25 17.65 10.89 29.83
CA GLN A 25 18.77 10.20 30.46
C GLN A 25 19.93 10.02 29.47
N SER A 26 21.06 10.47 29.98
CA SER A 26 22.40 10.55 29.42
C SER A 26 22.96 9.20 28.99
N ALA A 27 23.69 9.23 27.88
CA ALA A 27 24.58 8.18 27.42
C ALA A 27 25.66 7.84 28.46
N PRO A 28 26.17 6.59 28.44
CA PRO A 28 27.56 6.33 28.71
C PRO A 28 28.28 5.86 27.44
N GLU A 29 29.29 6.66 27.12
CA GLU A 29 30.46 6.37 26.32
C GLU A 29 31.15 5.09 26.84
N THR A 30 31.36 4.08 25.98
CA THR A 30 32.25 2.95 26.33
C THR A 30 33.02 2.47 25.10
N ALA A 31 34.28 2.94 25.10
CA ALA A 31 35.50 2.35 24.57
C ALA A 31 35.40 1.05 23.74
N LEU A 32 35.92 1.15 22.52
CA LEU A 32 36.47 0.05 21.73
C LEU A 32 37.60 -0.66 22.50
N PRO A 33 37.67 -2.01 22.48
CA PRO A 33 38.91 -2.72 22.76
C PRO A 33 39.66 -3.12 21.47
N PRO A 34 41.00 -3.21 21.52
CA PRO A 34 41.87 -3.37 20.37
C PRO A 34 42.01 -4.81 19.89
N CYS A 35 42.30 -4.89 18.60
CA CYS A 35 42.86 -6.03 17.88
C CYS A 35 43.97 -6.72 18.69
N SER A 36 43.79 -8.00 19.01
CA SER A 36 44.86 -8.84 19.57
C SER A 36 44.84 -10.20 18.88
N SER A 37 45.85 -10.37 18.05
CA SER A 37 46.24 -11.62 17.39
C SER A 37 46.76 -12.61 18.44
N THR A 38 46.13 -13.78 18.56
CA THR A 38 46.71 -14.94 19.24
C THR A 38 46.76 -16.12 18.28
N ARG A 39 48.01 -16.43 17.93
CA ARG A 39 48.52 -17.62 17.27
C ARG A 39 48.51 -18.79 18.27
N LEU A 40 48.63 -20.02 17.74
CA LEU A 40 48.81 -21.32 18.42
C LEU A 40 47.48 -22.03 18.74
N THR A 41 47.25 -23.33 18.52
CA THR A 41 48.11 -24.50 18.28
C THR A 41 47.37 -25.54 17.42
N SER A 42 48.12 -26.30 16.63
CA SER A 42 47.67 -27.48 15.88
C SER A 42 47.05 -28.55 16.79
N SER A 43 45.81 -28.95 16.52
CA SER A 43 45.23 -30.19 17.04
C SER A 43 44.93 -31.14 15.89
N LYS A 44 45.50 -32.35 15.98
CA LYS A 44 45.43 -33.42 15.00
C LYS A 44 43.96 -33.81 14.75
N ARG A 45 43.46 -33.51 13.55
CA ARG A 45 42.15 -33.94 13.08
C ARG A 45 42.28 -35.33 12.48
N VAL A 46 41.61 -36.30 13.09
CA VAL A 46 41.42 -37.66 12.57
C VAL A 46 40.76 -37.56 11.19
N SER A 47 41.45 -38.07 10.18
CA SER A 47 41.02 -38.12 8.79
C SER A 47 39.94 -39.19 8.62
N ILE A 48 38.68 -38.79 8.69
CA ILE A 48 37.58 -39.57 8.13
C ILE A 48 37.49 -39.17 6.66
N THR A 49 37.82 -40.10 5.78
CA THR A 49 37.68 -39.96 4.33
C THR A 49 36.20 -39.73 3.99
N PRO A 50 35.81 -38.57 3.42
CA PRO A 50 34.44 -38.39 2.96
C PRO A 50 34.23 -39.26 1.72
N ILE A 51 33.21 -40.12 1.78
CA ILE A 51 32.69 -40.84 0.63
C ILE A 51 32.29 -39.78 -0.41
N ARG A 52 33.03 -39.75 -1.51
CA ARG A 52 32.89 -38.81 -2.61
C ARG A 52 31.63 -39.15 -3.40
N ILE A 53 30.48 -38.63 -2.97
CA ILE A 53 29.26 -38.64 -3.80
C ILE A 53 29.59 -37.82 -5.05
N GLN A 54 29.68 -38.49 -6.19
CA GLN A 54 29.82 -37.81 -7.48
C GLN A 54 28.52 -37.08 -7.79
N THR A 55 28.46 -35.80 -7.44
CA THR A 55 27.46 -34.91 -8.01
C THR A 55 27.80 -34.69 -9.48
N PRO A 56 26.81 -34.72 -10.39
CA PRO A 56 27.06 -34.44 -11.80
C PRO A 56 27.69 -33.04 -11.91
N LYS A 57 28.88 -32.97 -12.51
CA LYS A 57 29.52 -31.68 -12.83
C LYS A 57 28.65 -30.96 -13.84
N ILE A 58 27.79 -30.07 -13.36
CA ILE A 58 27.13 -29.08 -14.21
C ILE A 58 28.22 -28.14 -14.70
N LYS A 59 28.69 -28.34 -15.94
CA LYS A 59 29.50 -27.36 -16.65
C LYS A 59 28.60 -26.17 -16.93
N ILE A 60 28.67 -25.14 -16.09
CA ILE A 60 28.15 -23.82 -16.45
C ILE A 60 29.11 -23.31 -17.53
N LEU A 61 28.74 -23.55 -18.79
CA LEU A 61 29.39 -22.90 -19.92
C LEU A 61 29.17 -21.39 -19.74
N PRO A 62 30.21 -20.55 -19.84
CA PRO A 62 30.00 -19.12 -19.94
C PRO A 62 29.08 -18.90 -21.14
N ARG A 63 27.91 -18.27 -20.90
CA ARG A 63 27.01 -17.87 -21.98
C ARG A 63 27.82 -17.02 -22.94
N SER A 64 28.13 -17.54 -24.12
CA SER A 64 28.62 -16.72 -25.22
C SER A 64 27.49 -15.76 -25.59
N ASP A 65 27.78 -14.46 -25.49
CA ASP A 65 26.87 -13.32 -25.68
C ASP A 65 26.16 -13.25 -27.06
N THR A 66 26.35 -14.26 -27.91
CA THR A 66 25.74 -14.35 -29.24
C THR A 66 24.25 -14.71 -29.18
N THR A 67 23.78 -15.36 -28.11
CA THR A 67 22.36 -15.75 -27.97
C THR A 67 21.45 -14.65 -27.41
N LEU A 68 22.02 -13.56 -26.88
CA LEU A 68 21.26 -12.38 -26.45
C LEU A 68 21.05 -11.35 -27.58
N ARG A 69 21.63 -11.56 -28.77
CA ARG A 69 21.46 -10.66 -29.92
C ARG A 69 20.12 -10.83 -30.67
N HIS A 70 19.35 -11.86 -30.35
CA HIS A 70 18.06 -12.14 -31.02
C HIS A 70 16.84 -11.98 -30.11
N LEU A 71 16.98 -11.42 -28.91
CA LEU A 71 15.81 -10.95 -28.17
C LEU A 71 15.31 -9.66 -28.83
N PRO A 72 14.00 -9.52 -29.08
CA PRO A 72 13.44 -8.29 -29.61
C PRO A 72 13.78 -7.14 -28.65
N VAL A 73 14.67 -6.26 -29.10
CA VAL A 73 14.98 -5.02 -28.41
C VAL A 73 13.66 -4.26 -28.25
N PRO A 74 13.23 -3.89 -27.04
CA PRO A 74 12.13 -2.95 -26.88
C PRO A 74 12.57 -1.66 -27.58
N LYS A 75 11.87 -1.31 -28.67
CA LYS A 75 12.13 -0.13 -29.47
C LYS A 75 12.29 1.07 -28.53
N SER A 76 13.51 1.60 -28.44
CA SER A 76 13.88 2.82 -27.72
C SER A 76 13.37 4.10 -28.42
N ALA A 77 12.20 4.01 -29.07
CA ALA A 77 11.54 5.13 -29.73
C ALA A 77 10.64 5.95 -28.80
N ALA A 78 10.64 5.67 -27.49
CA ALA A 78 9.75 6.32 -26.51
C ALA A 78 10.45 7.27 -25.52
N VAL A 79 11.64 7.79 -25.87
CA VAL A 79 12.33 8.82 -25.04
C VAL A 79 12.64 10.10 -25.82
N GLN A 80 12.07 10.28 -27.01
CA GLN A 80 12.10 11.58 -27.67
C GLN A 80 10.96 12.47 -27.16
N ALA A 81 11.33 13.36 -26.24
CA ALA A 81 10.76 14.69 -26.03
C ALA A 81 9.25 14.79 -25.74
N HIS A 82 8.87 14.56 -24.48
CA HIS A 82 7.71 15.23 -23.92
C HIS A 82 8.05 16.70 -23.58
N ASN A 83 8.31 17.52 -24.61
CA ASN A 83 7.96 18.95 -24.59
C ASN A 83 6.50 19.08 -25.04
N GLY A 84 5.63 18.32 -24.38
CA GLY A 84 4.20 18.31 -24.65
C GLY A 84 3.58 19.56 -24.06
N ILE A 85 3.35 20.55 -24.91
CA ILE A 85 2.31 21.56 -24.70
C ILE A 85 1.06 20.81 -24.25
N TRP A 86 0.64 21.02 -23.00
CA TRP A 86 -0.64 20.53 -22.50
C TRP A 86 -1.73 21.19 -23.35
N LYS A 87 -2.14 20.53 -24.43
CA LYS A 87 -3.38 20.88 -25.12
C LYS A 87 -4.51 20.38 -24.23
N PRO A 88 -5.42 21.26 -23.77
CA PRO A 88 -6.59 20.81 -23.03
C PRO A 88 -7.37 19.82 -23.89
N LEU A 89 -7.91 18.79 -23.24
CA LEU A 89 -8.74 17.76 -23.85
C LEU A 89 -10.04 18.40 -24.37
N ILE A 90 -9.98 19.01 -25.54
CA ILE A 90 -11.15 19.36 -26.33
C ILE A 90 -11.65 18.03 -26.86
N ARG A 91 -12.79 17.56 -26.34
CA ARG A 91 -13.50 16.44 -26.95
C ARG A 91 -13.84 16.88 -28.37
N GLU A 92 -13.18 16.29 -29.35
CA GLU A 92 -13.61 16.45 -30.74
C GLU A 92 -15.05 15.92 -30.82
N PRO A 93 -16.02 16.74 -31.27
CA PRO A 93 -17.37 16.26 -31.48
C PRO A 93 -17.31 15.15 -32.54
N ALA A 94 -18.06 14.08 -32.31
CA ALA A 94 -18.10 12.95 -33.23
C ALA A 94 -18.44 13.44 -34.65
N ASP A 95 -17.57 13.10 -35.61
CA ASP A 95 -17.81 13.27 -37.05
C ASP A 95 -19.01 12.43 -37.46
N TYR A 96 -20.19 13.01 -37.33
CA TYR A 96 -21.36 12.58 -38.06
C TYR A 96 -21.42 13.42 -39.33
N ASP A 97 -21.02 12.81 -40.45
CA ASP A 97 -21.32 13.32 -41.79
C ASP A 97 -22.84 13.20 -42.00
N TYR A 98 -23.56 14.23 -41.53
CA TYR A 98 -24.95 14.38 -41.87
C TYR A 98 -25.05 14.81 -43.33
N LEU A 99 -25.32 13.84 -44.22
CA LEU A 99 -25.80 14.06 -45.58
C LEU A 99 -27.18 14.74 -45.53
N TRP A 100 -27.21 16.03 -45.22
CA TRP A 100 -28.34 16.90 -45.54
C TRP A 100 -28.03 17.55 -46.87
N GLU A 101 -28.59 17.02 -47.95
CA GLU A 101 -28.72 17.82 -49.17
C GLU A 101 -29.54 19.08 -48.83
N PRO A 102 -29.13 20.27 -49.31
CA PRO A 102 -29.88 21.48 -49.07
C PRO A 102 -31.23 21.39 -49.79
N LEU A 103 -32.27 21.01 -49.05
CA LEU A 103 -33.65 21.21 -49.49
C LEU A 103 -33.82 22.71 -49.74
N GLN A 104 -33.93 23.10 -51.01
CA GLN A 104 -34.41 24.43 -51.37
C GLN A 104 -35.84 24.56 -50.86
N ARG A 105 -36.00 25.11 -49.66
CA ARG A 105 -37.30 25.56 -49.17
C ARG A 105 -37.60 26.86 -49.90
N GLU A 106 -38.49 26.79 -50.87
CA GLU A 106 -39.12 28.01 -51.38
C GLU A 106 -39.78 28.73 -50.20
N ASP A 107 -39.45 30.00 -50.02
CA ASP A 107 -39.99 30.83 -48.95
C ASP A 107 -41.49 31.11 -49.22
N ILE A 108 -42.36 30.22 -48.75
CA ILE A 108 -43.83 30.39 -48.78
C ILE A 108 -44.29 31.46 -47.76
N ARG A 109 -43.36 32.20 -47.14
CA ARG A 109 -43.63 33.13 -46.05
C ARG A 109 -44.32 34.43 -46.49
N HIS A 110 -44.42 34.71 -47.79
CA HIS A 110 -44.99 35.97 -48.29
C HIS A 110 -46.46 35.88 -48.74
N GLN A 111 -47.16 34.76 -48.51
CA GLN A 111 -48.57 34.61 -48.92
C GLN A 111 -49.61 34.82 -47.79
N TYR A 112 -49.21 35.12 -46.55
CA TYR A 112 -50.14 35.27 -45.43
C TYR A 112 -49.98 36.56 -44.60
N ASP A 113 -49.26 37.57 -45.09
CA ASP A 113 -49.03 38.84 -44.38
C ASP A 113 -50.24 39.81 -44.35
N GLN A 114 -51.46 39.35 -44.63
CA GLN A 114 -52.68 40.16 -44.49
C GLN A 114 -53.79 39.43 -43.72
N TYR A 115 -53.46 38.82 -42.58
CA TYR A 115 -54.46 38.50 -41.59
C TYR A 115 -54.36 39.45 -40.39
N VAL A 116 -55.29 40.42 -40.33
CA VAL A 116 -55.51 41.24 -39.13
C VAL A 116 -56.63 40.56 -38.33
N PRO A 117 -56.35 39.85 -37.23
CA PRO A 117 -57.40 39.29 -36.40
C PRO A 117 -58.24 40.41 -35.78
N PRO A 118 -59.57 40.30 -35.74
CA PRO A 118 -60.42 41.28 -35.08
C PRO A 118 -60.08 41.36 -33.58
N GLN A 119 -60.11 42.58 -33.02
CA GLN A 119 -59.88 42.79 -31.59
C GLN A 119 -60.89 41.98 -30.77
N ARG A 120 -60.39 41.05 -29.98
CA ARG A 120 -61.21 40.31 -29.02
C ARG A 120 -61.74 41.30 -28.00
N LEU A 121 -63.06 41.39 -27.87
CA LEU A 121 -63.73 42.03 -26.74
C LEU A 121 -63.22 41.34 -25.46
N THR A 122 -62.35 42.02 -24.71
CA THR A 122 -61.90 41.55 -23.41
C THR A 122 -63.10 41.57 -22.47
N THR A 123 -63.66 40.40 -22.17
CA THR A 123 -64.57 40.23 -21.04
C THR A 123 -63.85 40.76 -19.81
N SER A 124 -64.37 41.85 -19.24
CA SER A 124 -63.88 42.57 -18.06
C SER A 124 -62.95 41.74 -17.18
N ARG A 125 -61.64 41.90 -17.41
CA ARG A 125 -60.64 41.53 -16.41
C ARG A 125 -60.91 42.50 -15.25
N PRO A 126 -61.20 42.04 -14.02
CA PRO A 126 -61.30 42.96 -12.90
C PRO A 126 -60.00 43.74 -12.83
N ASP A 127 -60.09 45.07 -12.67
CA ASP A 127 -58.92 45.93 -12.53
C ASP A 127 -57.97 45.28 -11.50
N GLU A 128 -56.69 45.15 -11.86
CA GLU A 128 -55.71 44.63 -10.91
C GLU A 128 -55.83 45.48 -9.64
N PRO A 129 -56.00 44.85 -8.45
CA PRO A 129 -56.22 45.60 -7.23
C PRO A 129 -55.10 46.61 -7.11
N TYR A 130 -55.46 47.90 -6.99
CA TYR A 130 -54.50 49.00 -6.87
C TYR A 130 -53.51 48.61 -5.77
N ARG A 131 -52.31 48.17 -6.18
CA ARG A 131 -51.25 47.89 -5.24
C ARG A 131 -50.83 49.26 -4.73
N MET A 132 -51.36 49.67 -3.57
CA MET A 132 -50.77 50.75 -2.81
C MET A 132 -49.27 50.45 -2.77
N SER A 133 -48.47 51.28 -3.43
CA SER A 133 -47.03 51.12 -3.37
C SER A 133 -46.67 51.33 -1.91
N SER A 134 -46.41 50.25 -1.18
CA SER A 134 -45.87 50.30 0.18
C SER A 134 -44.43 50.82 0.08
N ARG A 135 -44.32 52.11 -0.23
CA ARG A 135 -43.07 52.87 -0.28
C ARG A 135 -42.84 53.64 1.03
N PHE A 136 -43.77 53.54 1.99
CA PHE A 136 -43.83 54.43 3.14
C PHE A 136 -43.73 53.77 4.53
N GLU A 137 -43.67 52.44 4.66
CA GLU A 137 -43.75 51.79 6.00
C GLU A 137 -42.53 50.95 6.42
N THR A 138 -41.42 50.93 5.66
CA THR A 138 -40.23 50.14 6.07
C THR A 138 -38.91 50.81 5.68
N GLN A 139 -38.85 52.13 5.84
CA GLN A 139 -37.78 52.98 5.33
C GLN A 139 -36.39 52.61 5.89
N ASP A 140 -36.27 52.35 7.19
CA ASP A 140 -34.96 52.09 7.81
C ASP A 140 -34.39 50.71 7.47
N ARG A 141 -35.21 49.64 7.55
CA ARG A 141 -34.72 48.27 7.25
C ARG A 141 -34.33 48.11 5.79
N HIS A 142 -35.10 48.70 4.86
CA HIS A 142 -34.74 48.69 3.44
C HIS A 142 -33.54 49.57 3.14
N PHE A 143 -33.37 50.72 3.83
CA PHE A 143 -32.18 51.55 3.70
C PHE A 143 -30.90 50.84 4.13
N HIS A 144 -30.91 50.13 5.27
CA HIS A 144 -29.76 49.34 5.72
C HIS A 144 -29.41 48.19 4.77
N ASN A 145 -30.42 47.48 4.25
CA ASN A 145 -30.20 46.43 3.26
C ASN A 145 -29.65 47.00 1.94
N TYR A 146 -30.18 48.14 1.48
CA TYR A 146 -29.66 48.83 0.29
C TYR A 146 -28.20 49.26 0.48
N ARG A 147 -27.87 49.89 1.62
CA ARG A 147 -26.47 50.24 1.95
C ARG A 147 -25.56 49.03 2.03
N ARG A 148 -26.00 47.91 2.62
CA ARG A 148 -25.23 46.66 2.66
C ARG A 148 -24.95 46.13 1.26
N THR A 149 -25.96 46.13 0.39
CA THR A 149 -25.82 45.68 -0.99
C THR A 149 -24.84 46.56 -1.77
N GLN A 150 -24.95 47.88 -1.63
CA GLN A 150 -24.02 48.84 -2.23
C GLN A 150 -22.58 48.63 -1.74
N ALA A 151 -22.38 48.46 -0.42
CA ALA A 151 -21.07 48.20 0.15
C ALA A 151 -20.47 46.86 -0.33
N MET A 152 -21.28 45.81 -0.46
CA MET A 152 -20.82 44.54 -1.06
C MET A 152 -20.43 44.70 -2.52
N GLN A 153 -21.25 45.40 -3.32
CA GLN A 153 -20.95 45.65 -4.74
C GLN A 153 -19.66 46.45 -4.89
N GLN A 154 -19.45 47.47 -4.07
CA GLN A 154 -18.22 48.26 -4.07
C GLN A 154 -17.00 47.42 -3.64
N LYS A 155 -17.15 46.58 -2.62
CA LYS A 155 -16.08 45.68 -2.17
C LYS A 155 -15.72 44.66 -3.24
N GLN A 156 -16.71 44.10 -3.92
CA GLN A 156 -16.51 43.16 -5.02
C GLN A 156 -15.84 43.86 -6.21
N TRP A 157 -16.33 45.04 -6.59
CA TRP A 157 -15.74 45.86 -7.64
C TRP A 157 -14.27 46.19 -7.34
N ASN A 158 -13.96 46.60 -6.11
CA ASN A 158 -12.59 46.87 -5.67
C ASN A 158 -11.72 45.62 -5.74
N LYS A 159 -12.23 44.46 -5.28
CA LYS A 159 -11.49 43.20 -5.33
C LYS A 159 -11.14 42.81 -6.76
N ASP A 160 -12.12 42.88 -7.66
CA ASP A 160 -11.93 42.54 -9.06
C ASP A 160 -11.01 43.56 -9.74
N HIS A 161 -11.20 44.86 -9.50
CA HIS A 161 -10.36 45.91 -10.10
C HIS A 161 -8.92 45.87 -9.60
N ILE A 162 -8.66 45.72 -8.30
CA ILE A 162 -7.30 45.63 -7.76
C ILE A 162 -6.54 44.46 -8.39
N GLN A 163 -7.22 43.35 -8.66
CA GLN A 163 -6.61 42.20 -9.32
C GLN A 163 -6.23 42.48 -10.79
N TYR A 164 -6.99 43.30 -11.50
CA TYR A 164 -6.76 43.60 -12.92
C TYR A 164 -5.94 44.86 -13.20
N THR A 165 -5.93 45.85 -12.31
CA THR A 165 -5.24 47.15 -12.53
C THR A 165 -3.73 47.06 -12.40
N ILE A 166 -3.21 46.07 -11.67
CA ILE A 166 -1.78 46.00 -11.32
C ILE A 166 -0.88 45.78 -12.55
N TYR A 167 -1.35 45.24 -13.67
CA TYR A 167 -0.42 44.62 -14.64
C TYR A 167 -0.28 45.24 -16.06
N PRO A 168 -0.92 46.38 -16.40
CA PRO A 168 -0.30 47.24 -17.42
C PRO A 168 -0.19 48.73 -17.06
N TYR A 169 -1.08 49.25 -16.21
CA TYR A 169 -1.28 50.70 -16.01
C TYR A 169 -0.84 51.22 -14.63
N SER A 170 -0.27 50.34 -13.79
CA SER A 170 0.27 50.71 -12.47
C SER A 170 1.59 51.49 -12.57
N GLN A 171 1.90 52.23 -11.50
CA GLN A 171 3.20 52.89 -11.34
C GLN A 171 4.32 51.83 -11.26
N ILE A 172 5.50 52.14 -11.82
CA ILE A 172 6.63 51.20 -11.88
C ILE A 172 6.97 50.62 -10.50
N ALA A 173 6.95 51.46 -9.46
CA ALA A 173 7.21 51.05 -8.08
C ALA A 173 6.21 50.00 -7.55
N GLU A 174 4.93 50.13 -7.90
CA GLU A 174 3.88 49.18 -7.49
C GLU A 174 4.02 47.84 -8.24
N ARG A 175 4.38 47.90 -9.51
CA ARG A 175 4.65 46.69 -10.30
C ARG A 175 5.83 45.91 -9.76
N GLU A 176 6.90 46.61 -9.37
CA GLU A 176 8.07 45.96 -8.77
C GLU A 176 7.78 45.37 -7.40
N SER A 177 7.00 46.05 -6.56
CA SER A 177 6.60 45.52 -5.25
C SER A 177 5.74 44.27 -5.38
N TYR A 178 4.79 44.26 -6.33
CA TYR A 178 3.99 43.09 -6.66
C TYR A 178 4.84 41.94 -7.20
N ASN A 179 5.74 42.20 -8.15
CA ASN A 179 6.65 41.18 -8.70
C ASN A 179 7.60 40.63 -7.63
N LYS A 180 8.02 41.45 -6.66
CA LYS A 180 8.82 41.01 -5.52
C LYS A 180 7.99 40.08 -4.63
N TYR A 181 6.76 40.46 -4.29
CA TYR A 181 5.83 39.65 -3.50
C TYR A 181 5.56 38.29 -4.15
N MET A 182 5.27 38.26 -5.45
CA MET A 182 5.06 37.02 -6.19
C MET A 182 6.31 36.13 -6.17
N ARG A 183 7.50 36.69 -6.41
CA ARG A 183 8.76 35.95 -6.33
C ARG A 183 9.04 35.40 -4.93
N THR A 184 8.74 36.16 -3.87
CA THR A 184 8.94 35.69 -2.49
C THR A 184 7.97 34.58 -2.13
N SER A 185 6.70 34.72 -2.50
CA SER A 185 5.67 33.69 -2.26
C SER A 185 6.00 32.40 -3.00
N LEU A 186 6.42 32.46 -4.27
CA LEU A 186 6.86 31.27 -5.02
C LEU A 186 8.08 30.60 -4.40
N LYS A 187 9.06 31.38 -3.91
CA LYS A 187 10.23 30.84 -3.20
C LYS A 187 9.83 30.12 -1.92
N GLU A 188 8.86 30.67 -1.18
CA GLU A 188 8.33 30.07 0.04
C GLU A 188 7.63 28.74 -0.27
N GLN A 189 6.72 28.73 -1.24
CA GLN A 189 6.04 27.51 -1.70
C GLN A 189 7.03 26.42 -2.15
N ILE A 190 8.08 26.78 -2.88
CA ILE A 190 9.12 25.83 -3.28
C ILE A 190 9.86 25.27 -2.07
N LYS A 191 10.21 26.12 -1.09
CA LYS A 191 10.88 25.67 0.15
C LYS A 191 10.01 24.73 0.96
N GLU A 192 8.74 25.07 1.15
CA GLU A 192 7.77 24.23 1.86
C GLU A 192 7.61 22.87 1.17
N LYS A 193 7.46 22.86 -0.16
CA LYS A 193 7.39 21.63 -0.94
C LYS A 193 8.64 20.76 -0.77
N ILE A 194 9.82 21.36 -0.84
CA ILE A 194 11.09 20.63 -0.63
C ILE A 194 11.17 20.04 0.78
N GLN A 195 10.75 20.80 1.80
CA GLN A 195 10.72 20.33 3.18
C GLN A 195 9.75 19.16 3.35
N PHE A 196 8.54 19.28 2.81
CA PHE A 196 7.55 18.21 2.80
C PHE A 196 8.07 16.94 2.12
N ASP A 197 8.69 17.07 0.94
CA ASP A 197 9.27 15.94 0.22
C ASP A 197 10.42 15.29 0.99
N LYS A 198 11.17 16.08 1.77
CA LYS A 198 12.24 15.58 2.64
C LYS A 198 11.67 14.80 3.83
N THR A 199 10.62 15.32 4.47
CA THR A 199 9.96 14.63 5.59
C THR A 199 9.28 13.34 5.13
N GLU A 200 8.60 13.36 3.99
CA GLU A 200 7.97 12.17 3.42
C GLU A 200 8.99 11.10 3.02
N ARG A 201 10.12 11.50 2.43
CA ARG A 201 11.23 10.57 2.16
C ARG A 201 11.82 10.00 3.45
N GLY A 202 11.98 10.83 4.48
CA GLY A 202 12.40 10.38 5.81
C GLY A 202 11.46 9.33 6.40
N ARG A 203 10.15 9.58 6.36
CA ARG A 203 9.11 8.65 6.83
C ARG A 203 9.17 7.31 6.08
N LYS A 204 9.20 7.34 4.75
CA LYS A 204 9.29 6.12 3.92
C LYS A 204 10.56 5.32 4.21
N ASN A 205 11.70 5.99 4.40
CA ASN A 205 12.95 5.32 4.75
C ASN A 205 12.87 4.60 6.09
N LEU A 206 12.24 5.21 7.10
CA LEU A 206 12.02 4.57 8.41
C LEU A 206 11.09 3.36 8.30
N GLU A 207 10.03 3.46 7.50
CA GLU A 207 9.12 2.34 7.23
C GLU A 207 9.85 1.19 6.53
N CYS A 208 10.67 1.48 5.52
CA CYS A 208 11.48 0.47 4.85
C CYS A 208 12.47 -0.21 5.81
N GLN A 209 13.14 0.55 6.68
CA GLN A 209 14.05 -0.01 7.69
C GLN A 209 13.32 -0.94 8.67
N SER A 210 12.13 -0.55 9.13
CA SER A 210 11.29 -1.37 9.99
C SER A 210 10.89 -2.69 9.33
N ILE A 211 10.54 -2.66 8.04
CA ILE A 211 10.20 -3.86 7.26
C ILE A 211 11.41 -4.78 7.11
N ILE A 212 12.58 -4.24 6.80
CA ILE A 212 13.82 -5.02 6.65
C ILE A 212 14.19 -5.70 7.97
N GLU A 213 14.08 -4.99 9.09
CA GLU A 213 14.39 -5.55 10.40
C GLU A 213 13.40 -6.67 10.78
N LYS A 214 12.12 -6.49 10.48
CA LYS A 214 11.11 -7.55 10.67
C LYS A 214 11.42 -8.79 9.83
N ASP A 215 11.74 -8.62 8.55
CA ASP A 215 12.08 -9.73 7.65
C ASP A 215 13.31 -10.49 8.16
N ARG A 216 14.32 -9.77 8.63
CA ARG A 216 15.50 -10.37 9.27
C ARG A 216 15.12 -11.22 10.49
N GLN A 217 14.25 -10.71 11.36
CA GLN A 217 13.78 -11.44 12.54
C GLN A 217 13.00 -12.70 12.15
N ASP A 218 12.14 -12.62 11.14
CA ASP A 218 11.35 -13.75 10.65
C ASP A 218 12.27 -14.85 10.08
N LEU A 219 13.32 -14.49 9.35
CA LEU A 219 14.34 -15.43 8.86
C LEU A 219 15.12 -16.10 9.99
N GLU A 220 15.50 -15.34 11.02
CA GLU A 220 16.18 -15.88 12.20
C GLU A 220 15.28 -16.86 12.96
N GLN A 221 14.00 -16.52 13.17
CA GLN A 221 13.03 -17.41 13.79
C GLN A 221 12.79 -18.68 12.96
N TYR A 222 12.70 -18.56 11.64
CA TYR A 222 12.56 -19.71 10.75
C TYR A 222 13.74 -20.66 10.88
N LYS A 223 14.96 -20.13 10.88
CA LYS A 223 16.20 -20.90 11.07
C LYS A 223 16.21 -21.61 12.43
N GLN A 224 15.80 -20.92 13.50
CA GLN A 224 15.71 -21.53 14.83
C GLN A 224 14.67 -22.66 14.87
N LYS A 225 13.48 -22.46 14.31
CA LYS A 225 12.43 -23.49 14.21
C LYS A 225 12.92 -24.72 13.43
N GLN A 226 13.65 -24.50 12.34
CA GLN A 226 14.23 -25.59 11.56
C GLN A 226 15.26 -26.38 12.36
N GLN A 227 16.14 -25.71 13.11
CA GLN A 227 17.11 -26.36 14.00
C GLN A 227 16.43 -27.15 15.12
N GLN A 228 15.42 -26.56 15.77
CA GLN A 228 14.65 -27.24 16.82
C GLN A 228 13.95 -28.49 16.29
N ARG A 229 13.31 -28.39 15.11
CA ARG A 229 12.70 -29.54 14.44
C ARG A 229 13.74 -30.64 14.14
N ALA A 230 14.91 -30.28 13.64
CA ALA A 230 15.97 -31.24 13.36
C ALA A 230 16.46 -31.95 14.63
N LYS A 231 16.66 -31.19 15.73
CA LYS A 231 17.01 -31.75 17.04
C LYS A 231 15.95 -32.72 17.54
N TYR A 232 14.68 -32.31 17.50
CA TYR A 232 13.56 -33.16 17.91
C TYR A 232 13.51 -34.48 17.14
N LEU A 233 13.67 -34.42 15.81
CA LEU A 233 13.69 -35.64 14.97
C LEU A 233 14.88 -36.54 15.30
N LEU A 234 16.06 -35.96 15.56
CA LEU A 234 17.24 -36.72 15.98
C LEU A 234 17.00 -37.41 17.35
N GLU A 235 16.45 -36.68 18.32
CA GLU A 235 16.10 -37.25 19.63
C GLU A 235 15.04 -38.36 19.51
N PHE A 236 14.07 -38.22 18.61
CA PHE A 236 13.06 -39.25 18.38
C PHE A 236 13.67 -40.50 17.74
N THR A 237 14.52 -40.34 16.72
CA THR A 237 15.20 -41.47 16.06
C THR A 237 16.14 -42.22 17.00
N THR A 238 16.88 -41.50 17.85
CA THR A 238 17.76 -42.11 18.87
C THR A 238 16.97 -42.89 19.90
N LYS A 239 15.90 -42.32 20.48
CA LYS A 239 15.02 -43.03 21.42
C LYS A 239 14.36 -44.28 20.80
N ASN A 240 13.93 -44.19 19.55
CA ASN A 240 13.37 -45.37 18.85
C ASN A 240 14.42 -46.47 18.67
N LYS A 241 15.67 -46.09 18.38
CA LYS A 241 16.78 -47.05 18.27
C LYS A 241 17.04 -47.73 19.62
N GLU A 242 17.13 -46.96 20.69
CA GLU A 242 17.31 -47.48 22.06
C GLU A 242 16.18 -48.45 22.45
N LEU A 243 14.93 -48.12 22.13
CA LEU A 243 13.79 -48.99 22.37
C LEU A 243 13.93 -50.33 21.63
N MET A 244 14.32 -50.30 20.36
CA MET A 244 14.54 -51.50 19.55
C MET A 244 15.70 -52.34 20.09
N GLU A 245 16.81 -51.71 20.48
CA GLU A 245 17.96 -52.38 21.09
C GLU A 245 17.57 -53.06 22.41
N ASN A 246 16.81 -52.38 23.27
CA ASN A 246 16.30 -52.94 24.52
C ASN A 246 15.36 -54.12 24.27
N LYS A 247 14.47 -54.01 23.29
CA LYS A 247 13.58 -55.11 22.90
C LYS A 247 14.38 -56.33 22.43
N TRP A 248 15.38 -56.14 21.56
CA TRP A 248 16.23 -57.23 21.11
C TRP A 248 17.07 -57.86 22.22
N ALA A 249 17.55 -57.06 23.17
CA ALA A 249 18.26 -57.58 24.34
C ALA A 249 17.34 -58.43 25.22
N HIS A 250 16.11 -57.98 25.45
CA HIS A 250 15.09 -58.72 26.20
C HIS A 250 14.70 -60.03 25.50
N ASP A 251 14.42 -60.00 24.19
CA ASP A 251 14.09 -61.20 23.41
C ASP A 251 15.22 -62.23 23.43
N ARG A 252 16.48 -61.75 23.36
CA ARG A 252 17.67 -62.62 23.49
C ARG A 252 17.75 -63.27 24.86
N TRP A 253 17.53 -62.50 25.93
CA TRP A 253 17.53 -63.03 27.30
C TRP A 253 16.42 -64.07 27.51
N ASN A 254 15.19 -63.76 27.05
CA ASN A 254 14.06 -64.69 27.10
C ASN A 254 14.38 -66.00 26.37
N ARG A 255 15.00 -65.94 25.20
CA ARG A 255 15.39 -67.13 24.44
C ARG A 255 16.41 -67.99 25.18
N VAL A 256 17.43 -67.37 25.77
CA VAL A 256 18.42 -68.09 26.59
C VAL A 256 17.77 -68.74 27.80
N HIS A 257 16.86 -68.01 28.47
CA HIS A 257 16.11 -68.54 29.60
C HIS A 257 15.21 -69.72 29.19
N GLN A 258 14.48 -69.60 28.08
CA GLN A 258 13.66 -70.68 27.51
C GLN A 258 14.50 -71.93 27.22
N TRP A 259 15.64 -71.78 26.54
CA TRP A 259 16.54 -72.91 26.27
C TRP A 259 17.08 -73.57 27.54
N HIS A 260 17.33 -72.77 28.60
CA HIS A 260 17.75 -73.31 29.88
C HIS A 260 16.63 -74.12 30.54
N VAL A 261 15.40 -73.57 30.58
CA VAL A 261 14.22 -74.25 31.10
C VAL A 261 13.92 -75.54 30.34
N GLU A 262 13.94 -75.49 29.00
CA GLU A 262 13.78 -76.68 28.14
C GLU A 262 14.82 -77.74 28.45
N ARG A 263 16.08 -77.35 28.64
CA ARG A 263 17.16 -78.28 28.99
C ARG A 263 16.95 -78.93 30.36
N VAL A 264 16.48 -78.17 31.36
CA VAL A 264 16.15 -78.70 32.69
C VAL A 264 15.00 -79.70 32.60
N ILE A 265 13.91 -79.35 31.89
CA ILE A 265 12.77 -80.25 31.68
C ILE A 265 13.20 -81.53 30.97
N LEU A 266 14.03 -81.44 29.93
CA LEU A 266 14.56 -82.59 29.21
C LEU A 266 15.51 -83.46 30.05
N ALA A 267 16.16 -82.90 31.07
CA ALA A 267 16.99 -83.66 31.99
C ALA A 267 16.14 -84.44 33.01
N ASP A 268 15.04 -83.86 33.47
CA ASP A 268 14.12 -84.50 34.42
C ASP A 268 13.24 -85.57 33.74
N ASP A 269 12.70 -85.27 32.54
CA ASP A 269 11.91 -86.18 31.71
C ASP A 269 12.53 -86.26 30.29
N PRO A 270 13.57 -87.10 30.08
CA PRO A 270 14.13 -87.30 28.74
C PRO A 270 13.01 -87.81 27.83
N ILE A 271 12.91 -87.23 26.63
CA ILE A 271 11.79 -87.41 25.70
C ILE A 271 11.40 -88.88 25.64
N ASN A 272 10.29 -89.20 26.31
CA ASN A 272 9.89 -90.57 26.52
C ASN A 272 9.15 -91.05 25.27
N TRP A 273 9.89 -91.36 24.20
CA TRP A 273 9.36 -91.90 22.94
C TRP A 273 8.58 -93.22 23.14
N SER A 274 8.67 -93.85 24.31
CA SER A 274 7.93 -95.07 24.65
C SER A 274 6.45 -94.87 25.04
N LYS A 275 6.00 -93.65 25.35
CA LYS A 275 4.59 -93.38 25.72
C LYS A 275 3.70 -92.91 24.57
N THR A 276 4.28 -92.61 23.41
CA THR A 276 3.57 -92.15 22.20
C THR A 276 3.39 -93.23 21.13
N LEU A 277 3.91 -94.44 21.36
CA LEU A 277 3.78 -95.61 20.49
C LEU A 277 3.01 -96.72 21.22
N THR A 278 1.70 -96.53 21.39
CA THR A 278 0.72 -97.59 21.69
C THR A 278 -0.50 -97.38 20.81
#